data_AF-A0A8T0FEW5-F1
#
_entry.id   AF-A0A8T0FEW5-F1
#
_cell.length_a   1.000
_cell.length_b   1.000
_cell.length_c   1.000
_cell.angle_alpha   90.00
_cell.angle_beta   90.00
_cell.angle_gamma   90.00
#
_symmetry.space_group_name_H-M   'P 1'
#
loop_
_entity.id
_entity.type
_entity.pdbx_description
1 polymer ?
#
loop_
_entity_poly.entity_id
_entity_poly.type
_entity_poly.pdbx_seq_one_letter_code
_entity_poly.pdbx_strand_id
1 'polypeptide(L)'
;MTIRNSEILSDFHNSFCKVDGRRVVKLPWKPELILSSNNYEIALKRFQILRNKLFTHSDLRDIYTEQMENYIDNQHIELADNSSCNESKLFYFPHHIVKKQKNDEKKWRIVFDASSHTPGHPSLNDALEQGPNLLPEIFATLLRFRLHKLAITSDGRQAFLHLILDEEDRNCTRFLWFRTEKDAKGKIHLRNEIL
;
A
#
# COMPACT_ATOMS: atom_id res chain seq x y z
N MET A 1 -9.18 -26.70 -5.28
CA MET A 1 -9.00 -25.38 -5.94
C MET A 1 -10.13 -25.23 -6.94
N THR A 2 -10.88 -24.13 -6.92
CA THR A 2 -12.02 -23.90 -7.86
C THR A 2 -11.51 -23.49 -9.24
N ILE A 3 -12.36 -23.59 -10.27
CA ILE A 3 -12.05 -23.15 -11.65
C ILE A 3 -11.66 -21.66 -11.65
N ARG A 4 -12.45 -20.82 -10.95
CA ARG A 4 -12.15 -19.39 -10.81
C ARG A 4 -10.79 -19.14 -10.14
N ASN A 5 -10.43 -19.91 -9.12
CA ASN A 5 -9.11 -19.78 -8.49
C ASN A 5 -7.96 -20.16 -9.42
N SER A 6 -8.16 -21.15 -10.32
CA SER A 6 -7.15 -21.47 -11.33
C SER A 6 -7.02 -20.38 -12.41
N GLU A 7 -8.13 -19.75 -12.80
CA GLU A 7 -8.12 -18.61 -13.73
C GLU A 7 -7.36 -17.42 -13.13
N ILE A 8 -7.69 -17.03 -11.90
CA ILE A 8 -7.01 -15.92 -11.19
C ILE A 8 -5.49 -16.16 -11.11
N LEU A 9 -5.07 -17.40 -10.79
CA LEU A 9 -3.64 -17.73 -10.75
C LEU A 9 -2.99 -17.69 -12.13
N SER A 10 -3.68 -18.17 -13.16
CA SER A 10 -3.21 -18.09 -14.54
C SER A 10 -3.02 -16.63 -14.97
N ASP A 11 -4.01 -15.76 -14.71
CA ASP A 11 -3.95 -14.34 -15.06
C ASP A 11 -2.84 -13.61 -14.30
N PHE A 12 -2.65 -13.95 -13.01
CA PHE A 12 -1.53 -13.43 -12.23
C PHE A 12 -0.17 -13.86 -12.82
N HIS A 13 -0.01 -15.12 -13.20
CA HIS A 13 1.24 -15.60 -13.80
C HIS A 13 1.48 -15.03 -15.21
N ASN A 14 0.42 -14.76 -15.98
CA ASN A 14 0.51 -14.18 -17.32
C ASN A 14 0.83 -12.67 -17.27
N SER A 15 0.33 -11.96 -16.24
CA SER A 15 0.63 -10.54 -16.04
C SER A 15 2.00 -10.28 -15.39
N PHE A 16 2.65 -11.32 -14.88
CA PHE A 16 3.96 -11.22 -14.24
C PHE A 16 5.06 -10.88 -15.25
N CYS A 17 5.78 -9.78 -15.00
CA CYS A 17 7.04 -9.51 -15.69
C CYS A 17 8.12 -9.02 -14.72
N LYS A 18 9.38 -9.06 -15.15
CA LYS A 18 10.52 -8.60 -14.35
C LYS A 18 11.17 -7.40 -15.03
N VAL A 19 11.14 -6.25 -14.36
CA VAL A 19 11.72 -4.99 -14.83
C VAL A 19 12.71 -4.52 -13.75
N ASP A 20 13.96 -4.27 -14.14
CA ASP A 20 15.02 -3.76 -13.25
C ASP A 20 15.18 -4.52 -11.93
N GLY A 21 15.09 -5.86 -11.99
CA GLY A 21 15.23 -6.70 -10.80
C GLY A 21 13.95 -6.86 -9.98
N ARG A 22 12.92 -6.04 -10.22
CA ARG A 22 11.64 -6.03 -9.52
C ARG A 22 10.58 -6.79 -10.30
N ARG A 23 9.56 -7.27 -9.58
CA ARG A 23 8.46 -8.05 -10.14
C ARG A 23 7.27 -7.13 -10.34
N VAL A 24 6.84 -6.94 -11.58
CA VAL A 24 5.65 -6.15 -11.91
C VAL A 24 4.46 -7.09 -12.01
N VAL A 25 3.34 -6.72 -11.40
CA VAL A 25 2.11 -7.51 -11.35
C VAL A 25 0.88 -6.62 -11.57
N LYS A 26 -0.18 -7.20 -12.13
CA LYS A 26 -1.50 -6.57 -12.21
C LYS A 26 -2.36 -6.95 -11.00
N LEU A 27 -3.27 -6.07 -10.63
CA LEU A 27 -4.28 -6.37 -9.63
C LEU A 27 -5.33 -7.34 -10.18
N PRO A 28 -5.81 -8.30 -9.37
CA PRO A 28 -6.78 -9.27 -9.83
C PRO A 28 -8.19 -8.67 -9.78
N TRP A 29 -8.54 -7.86 -10.78
CA TRP A 29 -9.83 -7.17 -10.85
C TRP A 29 -11.01 -8.15 -11.02
N LYS A 30 -12.13 -7.87 -10.33
CA LYS A 30 -13.42 -8.51 -10.63
C LYS A 30 -14.02 -7.90 -11.90
N PRO A 31 -14.28 -8.68 -12.96
CA PRO A 31 -14.80 -8.16 -14.23
C PRO A 31 -16.10 -7.36 -14.10
N GLU A 32 -16.95 -7.74 -13.16
CA GLU A 32 -18.27 -7.15 -12.92
C GLU A 32 -18.28 -5.90 -12.04
N LEU A 33 -17.16 -5.55 -11.38
CA LEU A 33 -17.14 -4.48 -10.39
C LEU A 33 -16.25 -3.31 -10.83
N ILE A 34 -16.86 -2.13 -10.91
CA ILE A 34 -16.20 -0.88 -11.29
C ILE A 34 -16.10 0.03 -10.07
N LEU A 35 -14.96 0.71 -9.93
CA LEU A 35 -14.78 1.77 -8.95
C LEU A 35 -15.61 2.99 -9.34
N SER A 36 -16.88 3.00 -8.94
CA SER A 36 -17.83 4.08 -9.24
C SER A 36 -17.60 5.37 -8.45
N SER A 37 -16.64 5.37 -7.54
CA SER A 37 -16.16 6.55 -6.80
C SER A 37 -14.68 6.38 -6.50
N ASN A 38 -13.93 7.48 -6.51
CA ASN A 38 -12.49 7.49 -6.26
C ASN A 38 -12.13 7.67 -4.77
N ASN A 39 -13.11 7.82 -3.85
CA ASN A 39 -12.89 7.99 -2.41
C ASN A 39 -12.06 9.24 -2.00
N TYR A 40 -11.85 10.20 -2.90
CA TYR A 40 -11.00 11.38 -2.66
C TYR A 40 -11.44 12.22 -1.46
N GLU A 41 -12.73 12.53 -1.35
CA GLU A 41 -13.26 13.37 -0.26
C GLU A 41 -13.02 12.78 1.13
N ILE A 42 -13.07 11.45 1.25
CA ILE A 42 -12.81 10.75 2.52
C ILE A 42 -11.32 10.74 2.81
N ALA A 43 -10.49 10.44 1.81
CA ALA A 43 -9.04 10.50 1.94
C ALA A 43 -8.57 11.91 2.37
N LEU A 44 -9.12 12.96 1.76
CA LEU A 44 -8.81 14.35 2.07
C LEU A 44 -9.17 14.72 3.51
N LYS A 45 -10.39 14.39 3.96
CA LYS A 45 -10.81 14.66 5.35
C LYS A 45 -9.91 13.95 6.36
N ARG A 46 -9.60 12.67 6.15
CA ARG A 46 -8.70 11.92 7.05
C ARG A 46 -7.27 12.45 7.00
N PHE A 47 -6.79 12.86 5.83
CA PHE A 47 -5.49 13.49 5.67
C PHE A 47 -5.39 14.82 6.40
N GLN A 48 -6.42 15.68 6.36
CA GLN A 48 -6.46 16.93 7.12
C GLN A 48 -6.37 16.69 8.64
N ILE A 49 -7.08 15.68 9.14
CA ILE A 49 -7.01 15.27 10.56
C ILE A 49 -5.59 14.78 10.91
N LEU A 50 -5.03 13.89 10.09
CA LEU A 50 -3.65 13.40 10.27
C LEU A 50 -2.67 14.56 10.28
N ARG A 51 -2.77 15.46 9.30
CA ARG A 51 -1.93 16.64 9.16
C ARG A 51 -1.97 17.48 10.43
N ASN A 52 -3.15 17.84 10.94
CA ASN A 52 -3.30 18.61 12.18
C ASN A 52 -2.62 17.92 13.37
N LYS A 53 -2.79 16.60 13.51
CA LYS A 53 -2.14 15.80 14.56
C LYS A 53 -0.61 15.85 14.45
N LEU A 54 -0.06 15.76 13.24
CA LEU A 54 1.39 15.84 13.01
C LEU A 54 1.94 17.24 13.36
N PHE A 55 1.18 18.31 13.13
CA PHE A 55 1.60 19.66 13.54
C PHE A 55 1.60 19.88 15.04
N THR A 56 0.70 19.21 15.77
CA THR A 56 0.68 19.26 17.23
C THR A 56 1.83 18.46 17.86
N HIS A 57 2.39 17.47 17.14
CA HIS A 57 3.41 16.56 17.67
C HIS A 57 4.62 16.46 16.73
N SER A 58 5.64 17.30 16.96
CA SER A 58 6.86 17.36 16.15
C SER A 58 7.54 16.00 15.96
N ASP A 59 7.69 15.23 17.02
CA ASP A 59 8.39 13.95 16.96
C ASP A 59 7.67 12.96 16.04
N LEU A 60 6.33 12.96 16.09
CA LEU A 60 5.51 12.10 15.25
C LEU A 60 5.54 12.54 13.78
N ARG A 61 5.58 13.86 13.53
CA ARG A 61 5.77 14.42 12.18
C ARG A 61 7.10 13.99 11.60
N ASP A 62 8.18 14.11 12.36
CA ASP A 62 9.51 13.80 11.86
C ASP A 62 9.63 12.30 11.52
N ILE A 63 9.09 11.42 12.38
CA ILE A 63 8.97 9.97 12.08
C ILE A 63 8.13 9.70 10.83
N TYR A 64 7.00 10.40 10.68
CA TYR A 64 6.12 10.23 9.52
C TYR A 64 6.82 10.66 8.22
N THR A 65 7.46 11.83 8.23
CA THR A 65 8.19 12.37 7.09
C THR A 65 9.35 11.46 6.71
N GLU A 66 10.14 10.99 7.68
CA GLU A 66 11.23 10.04 7.42
C GLU A 66 10.71 8.74 6.77
N GLN A 67 9.57 8.20 7.22
CA GLN A 67 9.00 7.00 6.61
C GLN A 67 8.50 7.23 5.18
N MET A 68 7.89 8.38 4.88
CA MET A 68 7.44 8.70 3.53
C MET A 68 8.62 8.93 2.57
N GLU A 69 9.64 9.69 2.98
CA GLU A 69 10.84 9.89 2.16
C GLU A 69 11.56 8.56 1.92
N ASN A 70 11.63 7.66 2.93
CA ASN A 70 12.16 6.31 2.72
C ASN A 70 11.36 5.50 1.67
N TYR A 71 10.04 5.67 1.57
CA TYR A 71 9.28 5.02 0.51
C TYR A 71 9.60 5.60 -0.87
N ILE A 72 9.82 6.91 -0.97
CA ILE A 72 10.22 7.60 -2.22
C ILE A 72 11.63 7.18 -2.65
N ASP A 73 12.59 7.24 -1.74
CA ASP A 73 14.00 6.92 -2.01
C ASP A 73 14.19 5.47 -2.47
N ASN A 74 13.39 4.57 -1.90
CA ASN A 74 13.35 3.16 -2.33
C ASN A 74 12.44 2.91 -3.54
N GLN A 75 11.89 3.95 -4.17
CA GLN A 75 10.99 3.85 -5.32
C GLN A 75 9.79 2.91 -5.07
N HIS A 76 9.25 2.92 -3.85
CA HIS A 76 8.03 2.18 -3.50
C HIS A 76 6.77 3.01 -3.79
N ILE A 77 6.92 4.34 -3.82
CA ILE A 77 5.89 5.32 -4.13
C ILE A 77 6.49 6.35 -5.08
N GLU A 78 5.66 6.96 -5.92
CA GLU A 78 6.07 7.96 -6.91
C GLU A 78 5.07 9.10 -6.91
N LEU A 79 5.42 10.23 -7.52
CA LEU A 79 4.45 11.31 -7.72
C LEU A 79 3.40 10.87 -8.74
N ALA A 80 2.13 11.04 -8.39
CA ALA A 80 1.05 10.68 -9.28
C ALA A 80 1.04 11.61 -10.51
N ASP A 81 1.09 11.01 -11.70
CA ASP A 81 0.92 11.74 -12.94
C ASP A 81 -0.57 12.04 -13.19
N ASN A 82 -0.90 13.32 -13.31
CA ASN A 82 -2.28 13.77 -13.58
C ASN A 82 -2.60 13.84 -15.08
N SER A 83 -1.63 13.61 -15.97
CA SER A 83 -1.78 13.77 -17.41
C SER A 83 -2.51 12.60 -18.10
N SER A 84 -2.42 11.38 -17.55
CA SER A 84 -2.96 10.15 -18.16
C SER A 84 -3.70 9.28 -17.14
N CYS A 85 -4.72 9.83 -16.49
CA CYS A 85 -5.50 9.09 -15.51
C CYS A 85 -6.74 8.44 -16.14
N ASN A 86 -6.82 7.10 -16.11
CA ASN A 86 -8.07 6.40 -16.37
C ASN A 86 -9.00 6.53 -15.15
N GLU A 87 -10.09 7.30 -15.28
CA GLU A 87 -11.03 7.55 -14.18
C GLU A 87 -11.64 6.26 -13.60
N SER A 88 -11.76 5.20 -14.39
CA SER A 88 -12.30 3.90 -13.92
C SER A 88 -11.35 3.14 -12.99
N LYS A 89 -10.06 3.50 -12.95
CA LYS A 89 -9.03 2.93 -12.08
C LYS A 89 -8.35 4.01 -11.22
N LEU A 90 -9.11 5.03 -10.83
CA LEU A 90 -8.65 6.09 -9.95
C LEU A 90 -9.25 5.92 -8.55
N PHE A 91 -8.39 5.77 -7.55
CA PHE A 91 -8.84 5.62 -6.16
C PHE A 91 -7.82 6.18 -5.18
N TYR A 92 -8.33 6.81 -4.12
CA TYR A 92 -7.53 7.48 -3.10
C TYR A 92 -7.65 6.75 -1.76
N PHE A 93 -6.53 6.22 -1.28
CA PHE A 93 -6.42 5.66 0.05
C PHE A 93 -6.33 6.77 1.10
N PRO A 94 -7.18 6.72 2.13
CA PRO A 94 -6.84 7.36 3.37
C PRO A 94 -5.73 6.57 4.05
N HIS A 95 -4.86 7.27 4.76
CA HIS A 95 -3.80 6.66 5.54
C HIS A 95 -3.65 7.34 6.90
N HIS A 96 -3.03 6.61 7.83
CA HIS A 96 -2.79 7.10 9.17
C HIS A 96 -1.54 6.44 9.76
N ILE A 97 -0.97 7.08 10.79
CA ILE A 97 0.19 6.57 11.50
C ILE A 97 -0.25 5.84 12.78
N VAL A 98 0.16 4.57 12.92
CA VAL A 98 -0.13 3.72 14.08
C VAL A 98 1.13 3.40 14.86
N LYS A 99 0.98 3.33 16.17
CA LYS A 99 2.04 2.88 17.09
C LYS A 99 1.87 1.39 17.32
N LYS A 100 2.85 0.59 16.93
CA LYS A 100 2.95 -0.80 17.38
C LYS A 100 3.97 -0.87 18.50
N GLN A 101 3.50 -1.22 19.70
CA GLN A 101 4.38 -1.54 20.82
C GLN A 101 4.63 -3.05 20.81
N LYS A 102 5.89 -3.45 20.73
CA LYS A 102 6.31 -4.83 20.92
C LYS A 102 7.43 -4.79 21.96
N ASN A 103 7.14 -5.30 23.16
CA ASN A 103 8.00 -5.13 24.33
C ASN A 103 8.22 -3.63 24.65
N ASP A 104 9.46 -3.24 24.99
CA ASP A 104 9.85 -1.85 25.28
C ASP A 104 10.09 -0.99 24.02
N GLU A 105 10.05 -1.58 22.83
CA GLU A 105 10.25 -0.87 21.57
C GLU A 105 8.94 -0.33 20.99
N LYS A 106 8.94 0.97 20.65
CA LYS A 106 7.84 1.66 19.98
C LYS A 106 8.17 1.77 18.50
N LYS A 107 7.48 1.01 17.64
CA LYS A 107 7.64 1.09 16.19
C LYS A 107 6.41 1.72 15.56
N TRP A 108 6.60 2.84 14.88
CA TRP A 108 5.54 3.50 14.11
C TRP A 108 5.43 2.92 12.71
N ARG A 109 4.22 2.85 12.17
CA ARG A 109 3.94 2.44 10.79
C ARG A 109 2.86 3.32 10.19
N ILE A 110 3.00 3.63 8.91
CA ILE A 110 1.94 4.20 8.09
C ILE A 110 1.07 3.05 7.58
N VAL A 111 -0.24 3.18 7.72
CA VAL A 111 -1.25 2.22 7.27
C VAL A 111 -2.14 2.89 6.24
N PHE A 112 -2.24 2.27 5.07
CA PHE A 112 -3.15 2.66 4.00
C PHE A 112 -4.43 1.84 4.10
N ASP A 113 -5.58 2.50 4.04
CA ASP A 113 -6.89 1.89 4.23
C ASP A 113 -7.59 1.66 2.89
N ALA A 114 -7.29 0.52 2.26
CA ALA A 114 -7.93 0.08 1.01
C ALA A 114 -9.39 -0.39 1.20
N SER A 115 -9.87 -0.50 2.44
CA SER A 115 -11.26 -0.83 2.75
C SER A 115 -12.15 0.40 2.87
N SER A 116 -11.57 1.60 2.97
CA SER A 116 -12.34 2.84 2.98
C SER A 116 -13.00 3.07 1.63
N HIS A 117 -14.26 3.50 1.66
CA HIS A 117 -15.01 3.84 0.46
C HIS A 117 -16.03 4.93 0.75
N THR A 118 -16.47 5.63 -0.31
CA THR A 118 -17.62 6.53 -0.26
C THR A 118 -18.87 5.71 0.11
N PRO A 119 -19.74 6.18 1.03
CA PRO A 119 -20.97 5.49 1.36
C PRO A 119 -21.79 5.17 0.10
N GLY A 120 -22.19 3.90 -0.05
CA GLY A 120 -22.93 3.43 -1.23
C GLY A 120 -22.06 3.02 -2.44
N HIS A 121 -20.74 3.15 -2.36
CA HIS A 121 -19.80 2.75 -3.40
C HIS A 121 -18.86 1.64 -2.92
N PRO A 122 -18.33 0.78 -3.81
CA PRO A 122 -17.39 -0.28 -3.43
C PRO A 122 -16.02 0.29 -3.01
N SER A 123 -15.33 -0.43 -2.13
CA SER A 123 -13.91 -0.21 -1.84
C SER A 123 -13.01 -0.89 -2.89
N LEU A 124 -11.71 -0.59 -2.88
CA LEU A 124 -10.76 -1.32 -3.71
C LEU A 124 -10.75 -2.81 -3.33
N ASN A 125 -10.81 -3.14 -2.03
CA ASN A 125 -10.88 -4.54 -1.61
C ASN A 125 -12.10 -5.28 -2.16
N ASP A 126 -13.24 -4.58 -2.33
CA ASP A 126 -14.44 -5.17 -2.93
C ASP A 126 -14.26 -5.41 -4.43
N ALA A 127 -13.55 -4.51 -5.11
CA ALA A 127 -13.26 -4.56 -6.55
C ALA A 127 -12.24 -5.63 -6.95
N LEU A 128 -11.49 -6.17 -5.99
CA LEU A 128 -10.45 -7.16 -6.23
C LEU A 128 -10.92 -8.57 -5.85
N GLU A 129 -10.42 -9.55 -6.60
CA GLU A 129 -10.56 -10.96 -6.28
C GLU A 129 -9.72 -11.31 -5.06
N GLN A 130 -10.31 -12.08 -4.14
CA GLN A 130 -9.59 -12.58 -2.96
C GLN A 130 -8.47 -13.56 -3.35
N GLY A 131 -8.68 -14.31 -4.44
CA GLY A 131 -7.80 -15.38 -4.88
C GLY A 131 -7.81 -16.61 -3.96
N PRO A 132 -7.10 -17.68 -4.34
CA PRO A 132 -6.95 -18.86 -3.51
C PRO A 132 -6.05 -18.61 -2.29
N ASN A 133 -6.31 -19.32 -1.19
CA ASN A 133 -5.38 -19.38 -0.07
C ASN A 133 -4.13 -20.17 -0.48
N LEU A 134 -3.02 -19.45 -0.71
CA LEU A 134 -1.71 -20.03 -1.03
C LEU A 134 -0.85 -20.30 0.22
N LEU A 135 -1.35 -19.99 1.42
CA LEU A 135 -0.59 -20.23 2.63
C LEU A 135 -0.50 -21.73 2.90
N PRO A 136 0.70 -22.25 3.18
CA PRO A 136 0.84 -23.64 3.58
C PRO A 136 0.15 -23.84 4.93
N GLU A 137 -0.42 -25.03 5.15
CA GLU A 137 -1.03 -25.34 6.44
C GLU A 137 0.00 -25.25 7.57
N ILE A 138 -0.28 -24.38 8.55
CA ILE A 138 0.65 -24.08 9.64
C ILE A 138 1.00 -25.37 10.40
N PHE A 139 0.01 -26.20 10.72
CA PHE A 139 0.22 -27.44 11.45
C PHE A 139 1.14 -28.42 10.69
N ALA A 140 0.84 -28.68 9.41
CA ALA A 140 1.68 -29.52 8.56
C ALA A 140 3.09 -28.95 8.36
N THR A 141 3.22 -27.62 8.32
CA THR A 141 4.50 -26.93 8.23
C THR A 141 5.33 -27.13 9.50
N LEU A 142 4.72 -26.98 10.68
CA LEU A 142 5.37 -27.20 11.98
C LEU A 142 5.79 -28.66 12.18
N LEU A 143 4.98 -29.63 11.75
CA LEU A 143 5.35 -31.05 11.80
C LEU A 143 6.58 -31.33 10.93
N ARG A 144 6.58 -30.89 9.67
CA ARG A 144 7.72 -31.04 8.75
C ARG A 144 8.98 -30.35 9.28
N PHE A 145 8.84 -29.16 9.86
CA PHE A 145 9.94 -28.42 10.48
C PHE A 145 10.61 -29.23 11.60
N ARG A 146 9.85 -30.02 12.37
CA ARG A 146 10.37 -30.87 13.46
C ARG A 146 11.00 -32.19 13.00
N LEU A 147 10.81 -32.61 11.75
CA LEU A 147 11.40 -33.86 11.23
C LEU A 147 12.91 -33.75 10.98
N HIS A 148 13.44 -32.53 10.87
CA HIS A 148 14.84 -32.30 10.54
C HIS A 148 15.65 -31.93 11.79
N LYS A 149 16.89 -32.42 11.87
CA LYS A 149 17.81 -32.17 13.00
C LYS A 149 18.24 -30.70 13.12
N LEU A 150 18.30 -30.00 11.98
CA LEU A 150 18.71 -28.61 11.89
C LEU A 150 17.62 -27.81 11.18
N ALA A 151 17.34 -26.63 11.72
CA ALA A 151 16.32 -25.75 11.19
C ALA A 151 16.90 -24.35 10.98
N ILE A 152 16.65 -23.78 9.80
CA ILE A 152 17.11 -22.44 9.43
C ILE A 152 15.87 -21.55 9.35
N THR A 153 15.92 -20.42 10.06
CA THR A 153 14.86 -19.41 10.05
C THR A 153 15.45 -18.09 9.57
N SER A 154 14.76 -17.41 8.66
CA SER A 154 15.10 -16.07 8.20
C SER A 154 13.83 -15.23 8.10
N ASP A 155 13.92 -13.95 8.44
CA ASP A 155 12.84 -12.99 8.23
C ASP A 155 13.05 -12.24 6.91
N GLY A 156 12.06 -12.29 6.02
CA GLY A 156 12.09 -11.60 4.74
C GLY A 156 11.63 -10.15 4.93
N ARG A 157 12.56 -9.24 5.20
CA ARG A 157 12.22 -7.82 5.36
C ARG A 157 11.63 -7.27 4.06
N GLN A 158 10.45 -6.65 4.15
CA GLN A 158 9.85 -5.86 3.05
C GLN A 158 9.62 -6.65 1.75
N ALA A 159 9.33 -7.96 1.82
CA ALA A 159 9.11 -8.79 0.63
C ALA A 159 8.03 -8.24 -0.32
N PHE A 160 6.92 -7.71 0.22
CA PHE A 160 5.86 -7.11 -0.60
C PHE A 160 6.27 -5.83 -1.34
N LEU A 161 7.22 -5.07 -0.79
CA LEU A 161 7.70 -3.83 -1.42
C LEU A 161 8.63 -4.09 -2.62
N HIS A 162 9.02 -5.35 -2.85
CA HIS A 162 9.74 -5.75 -4.06
C HIS A 162 8.80 -6.02 -5.25
N LEU A 163 7.49 -6.00 -5.01
CA LEU A 163 6.48 -6.04 -6.07
C LEU A 163 6.14 -4.61 -6.48
N ILE A 164 6.07 -4.37 -7.79
CA ILE A 164 5.59 -3.14 -8.40
C ILE A 164 4.22 -3.44 -9.03
N LEU A 165 3.30 -2.49 -8.91
CA LEU A 165 2.05 -2.54 -9.67
C LEU A 165 2.28 -2.08 -11.11
N ASP A 166 1.65 -2.77 -12.04
CA ASP A 166 1.53 -2.33 -13.43
C ASP A 166 1.02 -0.88 -13.51
N GLU A 167 1.52 -0.11 -14.47
CA GLU A 167 1.23 1.33 -14.59
C GLU A 167 -0.27 1.63 -14.66
N GLU A 168 -1.06 0.74 -15.27
CA GLU A 168 -2.51 0.87 -15.37
C GLU A 168 -3.22 0.82 -14.02
N ASP A 169 -2.61 0.15 -13.04
CA ASP A 169 -3.21 -0.12 -11.73
C ASP A 169 -2.67 0.82 -10.63
N ARG A 170 -1.56 1.53 -10.83
CA ARG A 170 -0.99 2.43 -9.80
C ARG A 170 -1.95 3.53 -9.37
N ASN A 171 -2.79 4.02 -10.29
CA ASN A 171 -3.74 5.09 -10.01
C ASN A 171 -4.87 4.71 -9.04
N CYS A 172 -5.06 3.42 -8.76
CA CYS A 172 -6.03 2.96 -7.76
C CYS A 172 -5.45 2.87 -6.34
N THR A 173 -4.17 3.24 -6.17
CA THR A 173 -3.50 3.25 -4.87
C THR A 173 -3.00 4.64 -4.47
N ARG A 174 -3.55 5.72 -5.07
CA ARG A 174 -3.12 7.09 -4.79
C ARG A 174 -3.40 7.49 -3.35
N PHE A 175 -2.66 8.44 -2.80
CA PHE A 175 -2.93 9.03 -1.50
C PHE A 175 -2.39 10.46 -1.41
N LEU A 176 -2.87 11.19 -0.41
CA LEU A 176 -2.50 12.58 -0.20
C LEU A 176 -1.28 12.68 0.72
N TRP A 177 -0.34 13.54 0.38
CA TRP A 177 0.82 13.80 1.22
C TRP A 177 1.17 15.28 1.24
N PHE A 178 2.09 15.65 2.14
CA PHE A 178 2.69 16.97 2.17
C PHE A 178 4.20 16.83 2.29
N ARG A 179 4.93 17.54 1.42
CA ARG A 179 6.36 17.73 1.57
C ARG A 179 6.63 18.97 2.42
N THR A 180 7.64 18.86 3.27
CA THR A 180 8.08 19.93 4.16
C THR A 180 9.27 20.63 3.50
N GLU A 181 9.08 21.87 3.04
CA GLU A 181 10.14 22.66 2.44
C GLU A 181 10.60 23.73 3.43
N LYS A 182 11.91 23.97 3.55
CA LYS A 182 12.44 25.10 4.33
C LYS A 182 12.84 26.20 3.35
N ASP A 183 12.33 27.42 3.57
CA ASP A 183 12.83 28.57 2.81
C ASP A 183 14.24 28.99 3.26
N ALA A 184 14.84 29.91 2.52
CA ALA A 184 16.16 30.47 2.82
C ALA A 184 16.25 31.15 4.20
N LYS A 185 15.11 31.42 4.87
CA LYS A 185 15.01 31.99 6.21
C LYS A 185 14.73 30.93 7.28
N GLY A 186 14.71 29.64 6.91
CA GLY A 186 14.45 28.51 7.79
C GLY A 186 12.97 28.31 8.12
N LYS A 187 12.04 29.05 7.49
CA LYS A 187 10.60 28.88 7.69
C LYS A 187 10.13 27.66 6.92
N ILE A 188 9.33 26.83 7.59
CA ILE A 188 8.75 25.63 7.02
C ILE A 188 7.50 25.98 6.21
N HIS A 189 7.48 25.57 4.95
CA HIS A 189 6.36 25.62 4.01
C HIS A 189 5.90 24.20 3.70
N LEU A 190 4.62 24.06 3.35
CA LEU A 190 4.00 22.78 3.05
C LEU A 190 3.52 22.77 1.62
N ARG A 191 3.98 21.78 0.87
CA ARG A 191 3.51 21.52 -0.48
C ARG A 191 2.68 20.25 -0.44
N ASN A 192 1.39 20.36 -0.72
CA ASN A 192 0.53 19.19 -0.83
C ASN A 192 0.84 18.49 -2.16
N GLU A 193 1.01 17.18 -2.11
CA GLU A 193 1.31 16.32 -3.25
C GLU A 193 0.35 15.14 -3.27
N ILE A 194 0.16 14.57 -4.45
CA ILE A 194 -0.53 13.30 -4.64
C ILE A 194 0.55 12.31 -5.04
N LEU A 195 0.64 11.24 -4.26
CA LEU A 195 1.51 10.10 -4.50
C LEU A 195 0.64 8.90 -4.90
#